data_AF-A0A8T3NZW4-F1
#
_entry.id   AF-A0A8T3NZW4-F1
#
_cell.length_a   1.000
_cell.length_b   1.000
_cell.length_c   1.000
_cell.angle_alpha   90.00
_cell.angle_beta   90.00
_cell.angle_gamma   90.00
#
_symmetry.space_group_name_H-M   'P 1'
#
loop_
_entity.id
_entity.type
_entity.pdbx_description
1 polymer ?
#
loop_
_entity_poly.entity_id
_entity_poly.type
_entity_poly.pdbx_seq_one_letter_code
_entity_poly.pdbx_strand_id
1 'polypeptide(L)'
;ASYGGEPLLKDGIEVAAAYLFYLCRNHPFVDGNKRAALAACLVFLEAIGLLSKPDIPASDIDNWEALVLDVAASKIDREQTAERLRALLP
;
A
#
# COMPACT_ATOMS: atom_id res chain seq x y z
N ALA A 1 -7.00 3.53 14.59
CA ALA A 1 -7.54 2.46 15.47
C ALA A 1 -6.42 2.02 16.42
N SER A 2 -6.75 1.65 17.65
CA SER A 2 -5.78 1.22 18.66
C SER A 2 -6.23 -0.09 19.32
N TYR A 3 -5.27 -0.87 19.80
CA TYR A 3 -5.51 -2.08 20.60
C TYR A 3 -4.64 -2.03 21.84
N GLY A 4 -5.23 -2.22 23.02
CA GLY A 4 -4.51 -2.12 24.29
C GLY A 4 -3.90 -0.74 24.57
N GLY A 5 -4.45 0.33 23.96
CA GLY A 5 -3.91 1.69 24.06
C GLY A 5 -2.85 2.04 23.01
N GLU A 6 -2.33 1.06 22.28
CA GLU A 6 -1.31 1.26 21.26
C GLU A 6 -1.94 1.43 19.86
N PRO A 7 -1.46 2.38 19.03
CA PRO A 7 -1.89 2.47 17.64
C PRO A 7 -1.60 1.16 16.88
N LEU A 8 -2.59 0.65 16.15
CA LEU A 8 -2.42 -0.54 15.31
C LEU A 8 -1.48 -0.28 14.12
N LEU A 9 -1.36 0.98 13.70
CA LEU A 9 -0.53 1.44 12.60
C LEU A 9 0.31 2.60 13.13
N LYS A 10 1.62 2.47 13.04
CA LYS A 10 2.56 3.36 13.76
C LYS A 10 2.84 4.67 13.02
N ASP A 11 2.72 4.67 11.69
CA ASP A 11 2.96 5.82 10.85
C ASP A 11 2.12 5.80 9.57
N GLY A 12 2.21 6.87 8.77
CA GLY A 12 1.46 7.02 7.52
C GLY A 12 1.79 5.98 6.46
N ILE A 13 3.01 5.44 6.43
CA ILE A 13 3.39 4.39 5.47
C ILE A 13 2.70 3.08 5.84
N GLU A 14 2.61 2.75 7.13
CA GLU A 14 1.83 1.59 7.58
C GLU A 14 0.34 1.72 7.22
N VAL A 15 -0.22 2.93 7.26
CA VAL A 15 -1.60 3.18 6.82
C VAL A 15 -1.76 3.00 5.31
N ALA A 16 -0.85 3.56 4.50
CA ALA A 16 -0.84 3.37 3.05
C ALA A 16 -0.73 1.89 2.67
N ALA A 17 0.20 1.17 3.31
CA ALA A 17 0.39 -0.26 3.12
C ALA A 17 -0.85 -1.07 3.53
N ALA A 18 -1.55 -0.67 4.60
CA ALA A 18 -2.80 -1.31 5.00
C ALA A 18 -3.91 -1.12 3.95
N TYR A 19 -4.01 0.05 3.31
CA TYR A 19 -4.92 0.24 2.18
C TYR A 19 -4.60 -0.70 1.02
N LEU A 20 -3.32 -0.79 0.63
CA LEU A 20 -2.90 -1.71 -0.42
C LEU A 20 -3.21 -3.17 -0.03
N PHE A 21 -2.83 -3.59 1.16
CA PHE A 21 -2.95 -4.97 1.61
C PHE A 21 -4.42 -5.41 1.74
N TYR A 22 -5.22 -4.72 2.56
CA TYR A 22 -6.56 -5.19 2.88
C TYR A 22 -7.55 -5.03 1.73
N LEU A 23 -7.46 -3.95 0.95
CA LEU A 23 -8.33 -3.80 -0.23
C LEU A 23 -7.98 -4.82 -1.31
N CYS A 24 -6.69 -5.15 -1.45
CA CYS A 24 -6.28 -6.16 -2.42
C CYS A 24 -6.69 -7.58 -1.98
N ARG A 25 -6.61 -7.89 -0.67
CA ARG A 25 -6.80 -9.25 -0.13
C ARG A 25 -8.23 -9.60 0.27
N ASN A 26 -9.05 -8.62 0.64
CA ASN A 26 -10.42 -8.88 1.08
C ASN A 26 -11.43 -8.91 -0.07
N HIS A 27 -10.97 -8.61 -1.29
CA HIS A 27 -11.79 -8.61 -2.52
C HIS A 27 -13.15 -7.89 -2.40
N PRO A 28 -13.20 -6.62 -1.91
CA PRO A 28 -14.47 -5.91 -1.70
C PRO A 28 -15.20 -5.51 -3.00
N PHE A 29 -14.53 -5.57 -4.16
CA PHE A 29 -15.10 -5.25 -5.46
C PHE A 29 -15.24 -6.50 -6.34
N VAL A 30 -16.23 -6.49 -7.25
CA VAL A 30 -16.45 -7.56 -8.24
C VAL A 30 -15.21 -7.76 -9.13
N ASP A 31 -14.58 -6.67 -9.55
CA ASP A 31 -13.28 -6.66 -10.24
C ASP A 31 -12.50 -5.39 -9.83
N GLY A 32 -11.21 -5.35 -10.15
CA GLY A 32 -10.37 -4.17 -9.98
C GLY A 32 -9.72 -4.03 -8.61
N ASN A 33 -9.85 -5.03 -7.72
CA ASN A 33 -9.32 -4.98 -6.35
C ASN A 33 -7.86 -4.50 -6.28
N LYS A 34 -6.96 -5.05 -7.12
CA LYS A 34 -5.55 -4.62 -7.19
C LYS A 34 -5.40 -3.13 -7.56
N ARG A 35 -6.17 -2.69 -8.57
CA ARG A 35 -6.14 -1.31 -9.09
C ARG A 35 -6.68 -0.33 -8.05
N ALA A 36 -7.81 -0.66 -7.44
CA ALA A 36 -8.42 0.15 -6.38
C ALA A 36 -7.53 0.24 -5.14
N ALA A 37 -6.90 -0.87 -4.75
CA ALA A 37 -5.97 -0.92 -3.62
C ALA A 37 -4.72 -0.07 -3.85
N LEU A 38 -4.10 -0.18 -5.02
CA LEU A 38 -2.95 0.65 -5.40
C LEU A 38 -3.34 2.13 -5.46
N ALA A 39 -4.48 2.47 -6.07
CA ALA A 39 -4.96 3.85 -6.12
C ALA A 39 -5.19 4.43 -4.72
N ALA A 40 -5.83 3.70 -3.82
CA ALA A 40 -6.04 4.14 -2.43
C ALA A 40 -4.71 4.39 -1.70
N CYS A 41 -3.73 3.51 -1.90
CA CYS A 41 -2.38 3.68 -1.36
C CYS A 41 -1.70 4.95 -1.89
N LEU A 42 -1.67 5.15 -3.21
CA LEU A 42 -1.00 6.30 -3.84
C LEU A 42 -1.65 7.63 -3.45
N VAL A 43 -2.98 7.71 -3.49
CA VAL A 43 -3.74 8.91 -3.11
C VAL A 43 -3.53 9.25 -1.63
N PHE A 44 -3.47 8.24 -0.75
CA PHE A 44 -3.19 8.50 0.66
C PHE A 44 -1.78 9.04 0.86
N LEU A 45 -0.77 8.45 0.21
CA LEU A 45 0.63 8.91 0.28
C LEU A 45 0.79 10.34 -0.21
N GLU A 46 0.10 10.71 -1.29
CA GLU A 46 0.02 12.09 -1.77
C GLU A 46 -0.62 13.01 -0.72
N ALA A 47 -1.76 12.61 -0.15
CA ALA A 47 -2.49 13.40 0.83
C ALA A 47 -1.68 13.70 2.11
N ILE A 48 -0.71 12.84 2.45
CA ILE A 48 0.20 13.04 3.59
C ILE A 48 1.56 13.61 3.19
N GLY A 49 1.75 13.98 1.91
CA GLY A 49 2.97 14.62 1.41
C GLY A 49 4.17 13.70 1.21
N LEU A 50 3.99 12.37 1.23
CA LEU A 50 5.04 11.39 0.94
C LEU A 50 5.20 11.11 -0.56
N LEU A 51 4.26 11.58 -1.39
CA LEU A 51 4.39 11.66 -2.83
C LEU A 51 3.98 13.05 -3.31
N SER A 52 4.70 13.61 -4.29
CA SER A 52 4.34 14.92 -4.86
C SER A 52 3.14 14.87 -5.81
N LYS A 53 2.83 13.67 -6.32
CA LYS A 53 1.71 13.35 -7.20
C LYS A 53 1.43 11.84 -7.12
N PRO A 54 0.23 11.35 -7.46
CA PRO A 54 -0.12 9.95 -7.33
C PRO A 54 0.41 9.12 -8.53
N ASP A 55 1.61 9.46 -9.02
CA ASP A 55 2.25 8.79 -10.14
C ASP A 55 3.51 8.07 -9.65
N ILE A 56 3.71 6.86 -10.18
CA ILE A 56 4.92 6.08 -9.97
C ILE A 56 5.96 6.53 -11.01
N PRO A 57 7.22 6.85 -10.61
CA PRO A 57 8.29 7.12 -11.56
C PRO A 57 8.48 5.95 -12.53
N ALA A 58 8.72 6.24 -13.81
CA ALA A 58 8.91 5.19 -14.82
C ALA A 58 10.03 4.20 -14.46
N SER A 59 11.05 4.66 -13.71
CA SER A 59 12.15 3.84 -13.19
C SER A 59 11.72 2.79 -12.16
N ASP A 60 10.60 2.99 -11.48
CA ASP A 60 10.16 2.18 -10.35
C ASP A 60 8.89 1.37 -10.62
N ILE A 61 8.32 1.49 -11.83
CA ILE A 61 7.08 0.78 -12.23
C ILE A 61 7.18 -0.71 -11.92
N ASP A 62 8.29 -1.37 -12.31
CA ASP A 62 8.47 -2.81 -12.11
C ASP A 62 8.47 -3.19 -10.62
N ASN A 63 9.05 -2.35 -9.76
CA ASN A 63 9.11 -2.58 -8.32
C ASN A 63 7.74 -2.42 -7.66
N TRP A 64 6.98 -1.41 -8.08
CA TRP A 64 5.60 -1.20 -7.64
C TRP A 64 4.67 -2.31 -8.12
N GLU A 65 4.80 -2.73 -9.37
CA GLU A 65 4.05 -3.87 -9.91
C GLU A 65 4.36 -5.15 -9.11
N ALA A 66 5.65 -5.45 -8.88
CA ALA A 66 6.05 -6.60 -8.09
C ALA A 66 5.47 -6.58 -6.67
N LEU A 67 5.46 -5.41 -6.02
CA LEU A 67 4.83 -5.24 -4.71
C LEU A 67 3.33 -5.60 -4.75
N VAL A 68 2.57 -5.03 -5.69
CA VAL A 68 1.13 -5.28 -5.83
C VAL A 68 0.84 -6.76 -6.16
N LEU A 69 1.64 -7.36 -7.04
CA LEU A 69 1.50 -8.77 -7.40
C LEU A 69 1.80 -9.70 -6.22
N ASP A 70 2.82 -9.40 -5.41
CA ASP A 70 3.16 -10.22 -4.25
C ASP A 70 2.12 -10.10 -3.13
N VAL A 71 1.53 -8.91 -2.93
CA VAL A 71 0.35 -8.73 -2.07
C VAL A 71 -0.79 -9.60 -2.61
N ALA A 72 -1.17 -9.43 -3.88
CA ALA A 72 -2.31 -10.14 -4.47
C ALA A 72 -2.14 -11.67 -4.45
N ALA A 73 -0.91 -12.15 -4.65
CA ALA A 73 -0.55 -13.56 -4.62
C ALA A 73 -0.40 -14.12 -3.19
N SER A 74 -0.66 -13.31 -2.16
CA SER A 74 -0.54 -13.70 -0.74
C SER A 74 0.87 -14.13 -0.33
N LYS A 75 1.91 -13.63 -1.01
CA LYS A 75 3.31 -13.98 -0.72
C LYS A 75 3.90 -13.16 0.43
N ILE A 76 3.33 -11.98 0.70
CA ILE A 76 3.76 -11.09 1.76
C ILE A 76 2.58 -10.71 2.66
N ASP A 77 2.87 -10.47 3.94
CA ASP A 77 1.91 -9.95 4.92
C ASP A 77 1.86 -8.41 4.92
N ARG A 78 1.09 -7.83 5.85
CA ARG A 78 0.89 -6.38 5.94
C ARG A 78 2.19 -5.67 6.34
N GLU A 79 2.93 -6.25 7.26
CA GLU A 79 4.20 -5.72 7.78
C GLU A 79 5.25 -5.68 6.66
N GLN A 80 5.43 -6.79 5.93
CA GLN A 80 6.31 -6.89 4.77
C GLN A 80 5.86 -5.95 3.63
N THR A 81 4.55 -5.74 3.45
CA THR A 81 4.02 -4.75 2.51
C THR A 81 4.47 -3.34 2.89
N ALA A 82 4.43 -2.98 4.18
CA ALA A 82 4.86 -1.68 4.66
C ALA A 82 6.37 -1.46 4.52
N GLU A 83 7.16 -2.50 4.80
CA GLU A 83 8.63 -2.45 4.62
C GLU A 83 9.01 -2.24 3.15
N ARG A 84 8.42 -2.99 2.24
CA ARG A 84 8.68 -2.82 0.80
C ARG A 84 8.18 -1.49 0.27
N LEU A 85 6.99 -1.04 0.70
CA LEU A 85 6.46 0.27 0.32
C LEU A 85 7.42 1.38 0.75
N ARG A 86 7.94 1.31 1.98
CA ARG A 86 8.90 2.28 2.51
C ARG A 86 10.17 2.38 1.64
N ALA A 87 10.65 1.27 1.09
CA ALA A 87 11.82 1.26 0.22
C ALA A 87 11.58 1.88 -1.17
N LEU A 88 10.32 2.09 -1.57
CA LEU A 88 9.93 2.70 -2.84
C LEU A 88 9.63 4.20 -2.75
N LEU A 89 9.61 4.73 -1.53
CA LEU A 89 9.38 6.15 -1.29
C LEU A 89 10.72 6.91 -1.30
N PRO A 90 10.72 8.18 -1.77
CA PRO A 90 11.91 9.02 -1.83
C PRO A 90 12.49 9.38 -0.45
#